data_AF-A0A0C4ED34-F1
#
_entry.id   AF-A0A0C4ED34-F1
#
_cell.length_a   1.000
_cell.length_b   1.000
_cell.length_c   1.000
_cell.angle_alpha   90.00
_cell.angle_beta   90.00
_cell.angle_gamma   90.00
#
_symmetry.space_group_name_H-M   'P 1'
#
loop_
_entity.id
_entity.type
_entity.pdbx_description
1 polymer ?
#
loop_
_entity_poly.entity_id
_entity_poly.type
_entity_poly.pdbx_seq_one_letter_code
_entity_poly.pdbx_strand_id
1 'polypeptide(L)'
;MAQQLDDIRGMLRAMQQDMLEFRGRLERIETRVIASDSNAIARVLNSILTRPDDTLHPLRALATNENIPDFPRTREDIDSMNADTLETMLRALDQPLGGELLEKRRRLKHAIGIVLESL
;
A
#
# COMPACT_ATOMS: atom_id res chain seq x y z
N MET A 1 24.95 23.16 -39.70
CA MET A 1 25.74 22.10 -39.02
C MET A 1 25.79 22.30 -37.51
N ALA A 2 26.21 23.46 -36.97
CA ALA A 2 26.22 23.71 -35.52
C ALA A 2 24.82 23.58 -34.86
N GLN A 3 23.80 24.23 -35.44
CA GLN A 3 22.42 24.16 -34.92
C GLN A 3 21.88 22.72 -34.85
N GLN A 4 22.06 21.93 -35.92
CA GLN A 4 21.61 20.53 -35.95
C GLN A 4 22.30 19.67 -34.87
N LEU A 5 23.57 19.93 -34.56
CA LEU A 5 24.28 19.22 -33.50
C LEU A 5 23.76 19.57 -32.10
N ASP A 6 23.39 20.83 -31.89
CA ASP A 6 22.80 21.27 -30.63
C ASP A 6 21.37 20.73 -30.45
N ASP A 7 20.58 20.67 -31.52
CA ASP A 7 19.24 20.06 -31.50
C ASP A 7 19.32 18.56 -31.16
N ILE A 8 20.26 17.82 -31.78
CA ILE A 8 20.50 16.40 -31.48
C ILE A 8 20.93 16.21 -30.02
N ARG A 9 21.81 17.07 -29.51
CA ARG A 9 22.23 17.02 -28.09
C ARG A 9 21.07 17.29 -27.14
N GLY A 10 20.18 18.23 -27.48
CA GLY A 10 18.97 18.51 -26.72
C GLY A 10 18.04 17.30 -26.65
N MET A 11 17.77 16.68 -27.80
CA MET A 11 16.94 15.48 -27.91
C MET A 11 17.54 14.29 -27.14
N LEU A 12 18.86 14.07 -27.23
CA LEU A 12 19.52 13.00 -26.48
C LEU A 12 19.40 13.19 -24.97
N ARG A 13 19.50 14.42 -24.46
CA ARG A 13 19.31 14.72 -23.03
C ARG A 13 17.87 14.46 -22.59
N ALA A 14 16.89 14.91 -23.38
CA ALA A 14 15.48 14.66 -23.10
C ALA A 14 15.18 13.15 -23.06
N MET A 15 15.67 12.40 -24.06
CA MET A 15 15.51 10.95 -24.11
C MET A 15 16.17 10.24 -22.92
N GLN A 16 17.35 10.70 -22.48
CA GLN A 16 18.00 10.17 -21.27
C GLN A 16 17.16 10.42 -20.01
N GLN A 17 16.58 11.61 -19.88
CA GLN A 17 15.71 11.95 -18.76
C GLN A 17 14.44 11.10 -18.76
N ASP A 18 13.79 10.96 -19.91
CA ASP A 18 12.58 10.13 -20.06
C ASP A 18 12.86 8.66 -19.74
N MET A 19 14.02 8.13 -20.17
CA MET A 19 14.44 6.76 -19.85
C MET A 19 14.66 6.53 -18.36
N LEU A 20 15.25 7.50 -17.65
CA LEU A 20 15.42 7.43 -16.19
C LEU A 20 14.08 7.49 -15.48
N GLU A 21 13.16 8.36 -15.91
CA GLU A 21 11.82 8.43 -15.34
C GLU A 21 11.03 7.13 -15.59
N PHE A 22 11.11 6.60 -16.81
CA PHE A 22 10.45 5.35 -17.18
C PHE A 22 10.95 4.18 -16.33
N ARG A 23 12.27 4.08 -16.14
CA ARG A 23 12.86 3.08 -15.25
C ARG A 23 12.32 3.19 -13.83
N GLY A 24 12.28 4.40 -13.26
CA GLY A 24 11.72 4.61 -11.92
C GLY A 24 10.22 4.28 -11.83
N ARG A 25 9.45 4.49 -12.90
CA ARG A 25 8.04 4.06 -12.97
C ARG A 25 7.92 2.53 -12.99
N LEU A 26 8.77 1.83 -13.74
CA LEU A 26 8.79 0.36 -13.78
C LEU A 26 9.15 -0.25 -12.42
N GLU A 27 10.18 0.27 -11.75
CA GLU A 27 10.60 -0.20 -10.42
C GLU A 27 9.46 -0.03 -9.38
N ARG A 28 8.71 1.07 -9.46
CA ARG A 28 7.51 1.28 -8.62
C ARG A 28 6.37 0.31 -8.93
N ILE A 29 6.15 -0.02 -10.21
CA ILE A 29 5.13 -1.00 -10.61
C ILE A 29 5.52 -2.39 -10.09
N GLU A 30 6.76 -2.81 -10.29
CA GLU A 30 7.28 -4.08 -9.81
C GLU A 30 7.10 -4.21 -8.29
N THR A 31 7.49 -3.17 -7.54
CA THR A 31 7.32 -3.11 -6.08
C THR A 31 5.85 -3.29 -5.67
N ARG A 32 4.93 -2.58 -6.35
CA ARG A 32 3.48 -2.67 -6.07
C ARG A 32 2.91 -4.04 -6.41
N VAL A 33 3.38 -4.69 -7.48
CA VAL A 33 2.93 -6.03 -7.87
C VAL A 33 3.33 -7.05 -6.81
N ILE A 34 4.58 -7.04 -6.36
CA ILE A 34 5.07 -7.97 -5.32
C ILE A 34 4.33 -7.73 -3.99
N ALA A 35 4.16 -6.46 -3.60
CA ALA A 35 3.41 -6.11 -2.38
C ALA A 35 1.94 -6.56 -2.47
N SER A 36 1.31 -6.40 -3.63
CA SER A 36 -0.08 -6.80 -3.86
C SER A 36 -0.26 -8.31 -3.77
N ASP A 37 0.66 -9.10 -4.32
CA ASP A 37 0.63 -10.56 -4.25
C ASP A 37 0.77 -11.06 -2.81
N SER A 38 1.78 -10.55 -2.08
CA SER A 38 1.97 -10.86 -0.67
C SER A 38 0.74 -10.47 0.17
N ASN A 39 0.15 -9.31 -0.10
CA ASN A 39 -1.05 -8.85 0.58
C ASN A 39 -2.29 -9.67 0.22
N ALA A 40 -2.40 -10.21 -0.99
CA ALA A 40 -3.50 -11.09 -1.37
C ALA A 40 -3.48 -12.37 -0.53
N ILE A 41 -2.31 -12.98 -0.34
CA ILE A 41 -2.14 -14.15 0.54
C ILE A 41 -2.51 -13.78 1.98
N ALA A 42 -1.98 -12.67 2.51
CA ALA A 42 -2.27 -12.22 3.87
C ALA A 42 -3.78 -11.98 4.10
N ARG A 43 -4.48 -11.36 3.14
CA ARG A 43 -5.93 -11.13 3.21
C ARG A 43 -6.72 -12.43 3.25
N VAL A 44 -6.33 -13.44 2.47
CA VAL A 44 -6.97 -14.76 2.51
C VAL A 44 -6.76 -15.42 3.86
N LEU A 45 -5.55 -15.34 4.42
CA LEU A 45 -5.27 -15.89 5.75
C LEU A 45 -6.05 -15.15 6.85
N ASN A 46 -6.20 -13.82 6.73
CA ASN A 46 -6.95 -13.02 7.70
C ASN A 46 -8.46 -13.22 7.62
N SER A 47 -8.99 -13.58 6.45
CA SER A 47 -10.44 -13.74 6.25
C SER A 47 -10.99 -15.01 6.89
N ILE A 48 -10.16 -16.03 7.06
CA ILE A 48 -10.53 -17.29 7.71
C ILE A 48 -10.42 -17.23 9.24
N LEU A 49 -9.80 -16.18 9.79
CA LEU A 49 -9.79 -15.95 11.23
C LEU A 49 -11.21 -15.65 11.70
N THR A 50 -11.58 -16.07 12.90
CA THR A 50 -12.95 -15.90 13.40
C THR A 50 -13.00 -15.30 14.79
N ARG A 51 -11.95 -15.49 15.59
CA ARG A 51 -11.90 -15.02 16.97
C ARG A 51 -11.30 -13.61 17.05
N PRO A 52 -11.70 -12.79 18.03
CA PRO A 52 -11.14 -11.45 18.21
C PRO A 52 -9.63 -11.45 18.49
N ASP A 53 -9.15 -12.48 19.19
CA ASP A 53 -7.76 -12.69 19.63
C ASP A 53 -6.88 -13.45 18.63
N ASP A 54 -7.46 -13.89 17.49
CA ASP A 54 -6.69 -14.52 16.43
C ASP A 54 -5.60 -13.56 15.91
N THR A 55 -4.40 -14.08 15.73
CA THR A 55 -3.25 -13.28 15.25
C THR A 55 -3.40 -12.99 13.76
N LEU A 56 -3.45 -11.70 13.41
CA LEU A 56 -3.49 -11.22 12.04
C LEU A 56 -2.14 -11.44 11.35
N HIS A 57 -2.20 -11.90 10.11
CA HIS A 57 -1.08 -11.88 9.18
C HIS A 57 -0.85 -10.44 8.69
N PRO A 58 0.35 -9.86 8.91
CA PRO A 58 0.61 -8.49 8.54
C PRO A 58 0.63 -8.30 7.03
N LEU A 59 0.04 -7.19 6.58
CA LEU A 59 0.20 -6.72 5.20
C LEU A 59 1.46 -5.86 5.10
N ARG A 60 1.96 -5.74 3.87
CA ARG A 60 3.10 -4.91 3.48
C ARG A 60 2.61 -3.61 2.86
N ALA A 61 3.37 -2.54 3.03
CA ALA A 61 3.08 -1.24 2.43
C ALA A 61 3.11 -1.36 0.90
N LEU A 62 2.06 -0.91 0.20
CA LEU A 62 1.96 -1.09 -1.25
C LEU A 62 3.06 -0.33 -2.01
N ALA A 63 3.49 0.82 -1.51
CA ALA A 63 4.47 1.67 -2.18
C ALA A 63 5.91 1.15 -2.06
N THR A 64 6.26 0.47 -0.97
CA THR A 64 7.64 0.08 -0.67
C THR A 64 7.85 -1.43 -0.56
N ASN A 65 6.77 -2.21 -0.48
CA ASN A 65 6.82 -3.64 -0.17
C ASN A 65 7.55 -3.93 1.17
N GLU A 66 7.54 -2.99 2.11
CA GLU A 66 8.12 -3.17 3.44
C GLU A 66 7.05 -3.50 4.49
N ASN A 67 7.49 -3.92 5.67
CA ASN A 67 6.58 -4.13 6.79
C ASN A 67 5.97 -2.79 7.20
N ILE A 68 4.66 -2.78 7.46
CA ILE A 68 4.00 -1.59 8.00
C ILE A 68 4.30 -1.53 9.51
N PRO A 69 4.91 -0.45 10.02
CA PRO A 69 5.15 -0.30 11.45
C PRO A 69 3.84 -0.39 12.24
N ASP A 70 3.93 -0.99 13.43
CA ASP A 70 2.81 -1.11 14.37
C ASP A 70 1.55 -1.75 13.77
N PHE A 71 1.73 -2.69 12.84
CA PHE A 71 0.62 -3.46 12.28
C PHE A 71 -0.16 -4.17 13.41
N PRO A 72 -1.50 -4.05 13.45
CA PRO A 72 -2.33 -4.61 14.51
C PRO A 72 -2.15 -6.11 14.58
N ARG A 73 -1.95 -6.66 15.79
CA ARG A 73 -1.76 -8.09 15.98
C ARG A 73 -3.08 -8.83 15.98
N THR A 74 -4.16 -8.18 16.42
CA THR A 74 -5.49 -8.79 16.57
C THR A 74 -6.58 -7.90 16.00
N ARG A 75 -7.81 -8.41 15.95
CA ARG A 75 -8.99 -7.63 15.53
C ARG A 75 -9.34 -6.54 16.55
N GLU A 76 -9.18 -6.85 17.83
CA GLU A 76 -9.42 -5.90 18.92
C GLU A 76 -8.43 -4.74 18.89
N ASP A 77 -7.18 -4.99 18.49
CA ASP A 77 -6.18 -3.93 18.33
C ASP A 77 -6.70 -2.86 17.36
N ILE A 78 -7.33 -3.26 16.25
CA ILE A 78 -7.92 -2.35 15.26
C ILE A 78 -9.05 -1.50 15.86
N ASP A 79 -9.86 -2.09 16.75
CA ASP A 79 -10.94 -1.39 17.44
C ASP A 79 -10.41 -0.34 18.42
N SER A 80 -9.24 -0.57 19.00
CA SER A 80 -8.56 0.37 19.90
C SER A 80 -7.73 1.46 19.20
N MET A 81 -7.51 1.37 17.88
CA MET A 81 -6.69 2.35 17.15
C MET A 81 -7.31 3.75 17.14
N ASN A 82 -6.45 4.75 17.33
CA ASN A 82 -6.79 6.16 17.16
C ASN A 82 -6.82 6.56 15.67
N ALA A 83 -7.28 7.79 15.39
CA ALA A 83 -7.42 8.29 14.03
C ALA A 83 -6.10 8.34 13.25
N ASP A 84 -5.01 8.80 13.88
CA ASP A 84 -3.71 8.99 13.24
C ASP A 84 -3.08 7.66 12.83
N THR A 85 -3.17 6.64 13.69
CA THR A 85 -2.66 5.30 13.38
C THR A 85 -3.50 4.65 12.28
N LEU A 86 -4.82 4.80 12.30
CA LEU A 86 -5.70 4.32 11.23
C LEU A 86 -5.36 4.97 9.88
N GLU A 87 -5.17 6.29 9.85
CA GLU A 87 -4.80 6.99 8.62
C GLU A 87 -3.43 6.58 8.09
N THR A 88 -2.46 6.39 8.99
CA THR A 88 -1.14 5.88 8.62
C THR A 88 -1.23 4.51 7.96
N MET A 89 -2.02 3.60 8.54
CA MET A 89 -2.25 2.27 7.95
C MET A 89 -2.97 2.35 6.61
N LEU A 90 -4.07 3.11 6.54
CA LEU A 90 -4.85 3.26 5.31
C LEU A 90 -3.98 3.84 4.19
N ARG A 91 -3.11 4.81 4.49
CA ARG A 91 -2.15 5.37 3.54
C ARG A 91 -1.14 4.33 3.07
N ALA A 92 -0.58 3.52 3.97
CA ALA A 92 0.35 2.46 3.63
C ALA A 92 -0.29 1.38 2.71
N LEU A 93 -1.60 1.17 2.85
CA LEU A 93 -2.41 0.23 2.06
C LEU A 93 -3.09 0.90 0.84
N ASP A 94 -2.70 2.13 0.50
CA ASP A 94 -3.25 2.92 -0.61
C ASP A 94 -4.79 3.01 -0.60
N GLN A 95 -5.35 3.14 0.61
CA GLN A 95 -6.79 3.24 0.85
C GLN A 95 -7.21 4.71 1.00
N PRO A 96 -8.47 5.04 0.64
CA PRO A 96 -9.04 6.36 0.90
C PRO A 96 -8.94 6.74 2.39
N LEU A 97 -8.62 8.01 2.66
CA LEU A 97 -8.53 8.59 4.02
C LEU A 97 -9.77 9.41 4.41
N GLY A 98 -10.76 9.54 3.53
CA GLY A 98 -11.99 10.28 3.82
C GLY A 98 -12.92 9.54 4.79
N GLY A 99 -13.77 10.30 5.46
CA GLY A 99 -14.82 9.78 6.34
C GLY A 99 -14.50 9.84 7.84
N GLU A 100 -15.49 9.47 8.63
CA GLU A 100 -15.42 9.43 10.08
C GLU A 100 -14.56 8.26 10.58
N LEU A 101 -14.16 8.31 11.86
CA LEU A 101 -13.28 7.30 12.47
C LEU A 101 -13.80 5.86 12.29
N LEU A 102 -15.10 5.66 12.44
CA LEU A 102 -15.74 4.36 12.28
C LEU A 102 -15.63 3.84 10.83
N GLU A 103 -15.79 4.71 9.85
CA GLU A 103 -15.70 4.36 8.43
C GLU A 103 -14.26 4.00 8.04
N LYS A 104 -13.28 4.77 8.54
CA LYS A 104 -11.85 4.46 8.40
C LYS A 104 -11.49 3.11 8.99
N ARG A 105 -12.02 2.81 10.18
CA ARG A 105 -11.81 1.53 10.85
C ARG A 105 -12.39 0.36 10.07
N ARG A 106 -13.64 0.47 9.61
CA ARG A 106 -14.27 -0.53 8.73
C ARG A 106 -13.46 -0.75 7.47
N ARG A 107 -13.02 0.34 6.83
CA ARG A 107 -12.17 0.28 5.63
C ARG A 107 -10.87 -0.47 5.91
N LEU A 108 -10.23 -0.23 7.04
CA LEU A 108 -9.01 -0.94 7.41
C LEU A 108 -9.28 -2.44 7.61
N LYS A 109 -10.35 -2.80 8.34
CA LYS A 109 -10.76 -4.21 8.53
C LYS A 109 -10.96 -4.91 7.18
N HIS A 110 -11.70 -4.31 6.27
CA HIS A 110 -11.88 -4.85 4.92
C HIS A 110 -10.56 -4.95 4.12
N ALA A 111 -9.71 -3.93 4.17
CA ALA A 111 -8.44 -3.91 3.44
C ALA A 111 -7.47 -5.01 3.91
N ILE A 112 -7.53 -5.39 5.19
CA ILE A 112 -6.75 -6.47 5.82
C ILE A 112 -7.37 -7.84 5.57
N GLY A 113 -8.62 -7.92 5.09
CA GLY A 113 -9.32 -9.16 4.78
C GLY A 113 -10.29 -9.64 5.85
N ILE A 114 -10.64 -8.82 6.83
CA ILE A 114 -11.65 -9.15 7.85
C ILE A 114 -13.04 -8.90 7.25
N VAL A 115 -13.80 -9.97 7.01
CA VAL A 115 -15.12 -9.92 6.35
C VAL A 115 -16.29 -10.13 7.32
N LEU A 116 -16.05 -10.83 8.43
CA LEU A 116 -17.05 -11.07 9.47
C LEU A 116 -17.05 -9.88 10.45
N GLU A 117 -17.99 -8.94 10.27
CA GLU A 117 -18.40 -8.07 11.36
C GLU A 117 -19.30 -8.91 12.28
N SER A 118 -18.86 -9.19 13.51
CA SER A 118 -19.75 -9.70 14.55
C SER A 118 -20.89 -8.68 14.71
N LEU A 119 -22.12 -9.09 14.43
CA LEU A 119 -23.35 -8.33 14.65
C LEU A 119 -23.53 -7.97 16.13
#